data_AF-A0A2H3E9M2-F1
#
_entry.id   AF-A0A2H3E9M2-F1
#
_cell.length_a   1.000
_cell.length_b   1.000
_cell.length_c   1.000
_cell.angle_alpha   90.00
_cell.angle_beta   90.00
_cell.angle_gamma   90.00
#
_symmetry.space_group_name_H-M   'P 1'
#
loop_
_entity.id
_entity.type
_entity.pdbx_description
1 polymer ?
#
loop_
_entity_poly.entity_id
_entity_poly.type
_entity_poly.pdbx_seq_one_letter_code
_entity_poly.pdbx_strand_id
1 'polypeptide(L)'
;MTSPVLLGHDISVQTQTTIFNSSLVISLVLLTAVLLPALISKHMYRMRIWYALICSAMVYCVSFLLLVGYQIGPEEPPLGLCVAQTAMVYAAPV
;
A
#
# COMPACT_ATOMS: atom_id res chain seq x y z
N MET A 1 2.00 13.90 33.71
CA MET A 1 0.68 14.49 33.38
C MET A 1 0.58 14.59 31.87
N THR A 2 0.01 13.60 31.20
CA THR A 2 -0.26 13.62 29.75
C THR A 2 -1.59 14.32 29.51
N SER A 3 -1.57 15.47 28.83
CA SER A 3 -2.78 16.25 28.56
C SER A 3 -3.76 15.47 27.67
N PRO A 4 -5.08 15.53 27.94
CA PRO A 4 -6.12 14.78 27.21
C PRO A 4 -6.16 15.08 25.70
N VAL A 5 -5.63 16.23 25.27
CA VAL A 5 -5.53 16.64 23.86
C VAL A 5 -4.55 15.76 23.07
N LEU A 6 -3.43 15.35 23.68
CA LEU A 6 -2.42 14.52 23.02
C LEU A 6 -2.98 13.11 22.75
N LEU A 7 -3.69 12.58 23.75
CA LEU A 7 -4.33 11.27 23.69
C LEU A 7 -5.41 11.22 22.58
N GLY A 8 -6.19 12.29 22.41
CA GLY A 8 -7.17 12.38 21.32
C GLY A 8 -6.55 12.45 19.93
N HIS A 9 -5.41 13.11 19.79
CA HIS A 9 -4.67 13.19 18.53
C HIS A 9 -4.10 11.84 18.11
N ASP A 10 -3.47 11.12 19.04
CA ASP A 10 -2.85 9.81 18.78
C ASP A 10 -3.89 8.75 18.37
N ILE A 11 -5.06 8.76 18.99
CA ILE A 11 -6.19 7.88 18.62
C ILE A 11 -6.68 8.17 17.19
N SER A 12 -6.73 9.44 16.80
CA SER A 12 -7.16 9.83 15.44
C SER A 12 -6.18 9.32 14.39
N VAL A 13 -4.88 9.54 14.59
CA VAL A 13 -3.83 9.07 13.68
C VAL A 13 -3.82 7.55 13.59
N GLN A 14 -3.91 6.84 14.72
CA GLN A 14 -3.94 5.38 14.74
C GLN A 14 -5.14 4.82 13.97
N THR A 15 -6.30 5.46 14.08
CA THR A 15 -7.50 5.08 13.34
C THR A 15 -7.29 5.26 11.84
N GLN A 16 -6.74 6.40 11.41
CA GLN A 16 -6.47 6.70 10.00
C GLN A 16 -5.48 5.69 9.40
N THR A 17 -4.38 5.41 10.09
CA THR A 17 -3.38 4.43 9.65
C THR A 17 -3.99 3.04 9.51
N THR A 18 -4.84 2.63 10.44
CA THR A 18 -5.51 1.32 10.39
C THR A 18 -6.46 1.20 9.20
N ILE A 19 -7.26 2.24 8.95
CA ILE A 19 -8.17 2.28 7.80
C ILE A 19 -7.37 2.24 6.50
N PHE A 20 -6.30 3.02 6.40
CA PHE A 20 -5.45 3.06 5.23
C PHE A 20 -4.81 1.68 4.97
N ASN A 21 -4.16 1.09 5.97
CA ASN A 21 -3.50 -0.20 5.81
C ASN A 21 -4.49 -1.32 5.44
N SER A 22 -5.67 -1.35 6.07
CA SER A 22 -6.70 -2.35 5.74
C SER A 22 -7.20 -2.17 4.31
N SER A 23 -7.40 -0.93 3.84
CA SER A 23 -7.76 -0.67 2.45
C SER A 23 -6.70 -1.16 1.46
N LEU A 24 -5.41 -0.97 1.75
CA LEU A 24 -4.32 -1.44 0.88
C LEU A 24 -4.28 -2.97 0.79
N VAL A 25 -4.47 -3.67 1.91
CA VAL A 25 -4.53 -5.14 1.93
C VAL A 25 -5.72 -5.63 1.11
N ILE A 26 -6.90 -5.04 1.29
CA ILE A 26 -8.11 -5.38 0.53
C ILE A 26 -7.88 -5.14 -0.97
N SER A 27 -7.33 -3.99 -1.34
CA SER A 27 -6.99 -3.66 -2.73
C SER A 27 -6.02 -4.68 -3.32
N LEU A 28 -4.97 -5.07 -2.60
CA LEU A 28 -3.99 -6.05 -3.08
C LEU A 28 -4.63 -7.41 -3.33
N VAL A 29 -5.50 -7.87 -2.42
CA VAL A 29 -6.25 -9.13 -2.59
C VAL A 29 -7.18 -9.06 -3.81
N LEU A 30 -7.95 -7.99 -3.95
CA LEU A 30 -8.88 -7.81 -5.07
C LEU A 30 -8.15 -7.68 -6.42
N LEU A 31 -7.06 -6.93 -6.47
CA LEU A 31 -6.24 -6.79 -7.68
C LEU A 31 -5.64 -8.14 -8.09
N THR A 32 -5.18 -8.94 -7.13
CA THR A 32 -4.70 -10.30 -7.39
C THR A 32 -5.83 -11.19 -7.92
N ALA A 33 -7.01 -11.12 -7.31
CA ALA A 33 -8.19 -11.87 -7.75
C ALA A 33 -8.67 -11.46 -9.15
N VAL A 34 -8.44 -10.22 -9.56
CA VAL A 34 -8.74 -9.72 -10.92
C VAL A 34 -7.67 -10.11 -11.92
N LEU A 35 -6.40 -10.12 -11.51
CA LEU A 35 -5.27 -10.45 -12.37
C LEU A 35 -5.20 -11.95 -12.68
N LEU A 36 -5.48 -12.82 -11.71
CA LEU A 36 -5.38 -14.28 -11.88
C LEU A 36 -6.24 -14.84 -13.03
N PRO A 37 -7.55 -14.55 -13.12
CA PRO A 37 -8.37 -14.99 -14.25
C PRO A 37 -7.91 -14.41 -15.59
N ALA A 38 -7.42 -13.17 -15.59
CA ALA A 38 -6.91 -12.53 -16.80
C ALA A 38 -5.64 -13.20 -17.32
N LEU A 39 -4.78 -13.72 -16.43
CA LEU A 39 -3.57 -14.47 -16.80
C LEU A 39 -3.87 -15.92 -17.22
N ILE A 40 -4.89 -16.55 -16.63
CA ILE A 40 -5.23 -17.96 -16.87
C ILE A 40 -6.15 -18.11 -18.12
N SER A 41 -7.05 -17.16 -18.34
CA SER A 41 -8.05 -17.25 -19.41
C SER A 41 -7.48 -16.83 -20.76
N LYS A 42 -7.37 -17.80 -21.69
CA LYS A 42 -6.99 -17.57 -23.09
C LYS A 42 -8.02 -16.76 -23.89
N HIS A 43 -9.22 -16.54 -23.34
CA HIS A 43 -10.30 -15.80 -23.98
C HIS A 43 -10.32 -14.31 -23.61
N MET A 44 -9.62 -13.90 -22.56
CA MET A 44 -9.64 -12.51 -22.10
C MET A 44 -8.50 -11.70 -22.71
N TYR A 45 -8.77 -11.06 -23.85
CA TYR A 45 -7.84 -10.10 -24.45
C TYR A 45 -8.04 -8.72 -23.84
N ARG A 46 -7.05 -8.25 -23.07
CA ARG A 46 -6.98 -6.87 -22.55
C ARG A 46 -5.76 -6.17 -23.10
N MET A 47 -5.83 -4.84 -23.18
CA MET A 47 -4.69 -4.02 -23.60
C MET A 47 -3.53 -4.16 -22.63
N ARG A 48 -2.29 -4.08 -23.14
CA ARG A 48 -1.07 -4.15 -22.30
C ARG A 48 -1.06 -3.10 -21.18
N ILE A 49 -1.63 -1.92 -21.44
CA ILE A 49 -1.72 -0.85 -20.45
C ILE A 49 -2.61 -1.22 -19.26
N TRP A 50 -3.62 -2.08 -19.45
CA TRP A 50 -4.46 -2.55 -18.35
C TRP A 50 -3.65 -3.39 -17.36
N TYR A 51 -2.80 -4.29 -17.86
CA TYR A 51 -1.90 -5.07 -17.01
C TYR A 51 -0.88 -4.18 -16.30
N ALA A 52 -0.32 -3.18 -17.01
CA ALA A 52 0.61 -2.21 -16.42
C ALA A 52 -0.04 -1.43 -15.27
N LEU A 53 -1.28 -0.96 -15.44
CA LEU A 53 -2.03 -0.25 -14.39
C LEU A 53 -2.34 -1.14 -13.18
N ILE A 54 -2.73 -2.40 -13.40
CA ILE A 54 -2.97 -3.35 -12.30
C ILE A 54 -1.67 -3.63 -11.54
N CYS A 55 -0.57 -3.89 -12.24
CA CYS A 55 0.74 -4.08 -11.64
C CYS A 55 1.21 -2.83 -10.88
N SER A 56 1.02 -1.63 -11.45
CA SER A 56 1.36 -0.35 -10.83
C SER A 56 0.59 -0.15 -9.52
N ALA A 57 -0.72 -0.43 -9.52
CA ALA A 57 -1.55 -0.37 -8.32
C ALA A 57 -1.14 -1.40 -7.25
N MET A 58 -0.71 -2.60 -7.65
CA MET A 58 -0.16 -3.59 -6.73
C MET A 58 1.17 -3.14 -6.12
N VAL A 59 2.09 -2.60 -6.92
CA VAL A 59 3.37 -2.05 -6.46
C VAL A 59 3.15 -0.90 -5.48
N TYR A 60 2.17 -0.03 -5.76
CA TYR A 60 1.76 1.02 -4.83
C TYR A 60 1.32 0.43 -3.48
N CYS A 61 0.41 -0.56 -3.49
CA CYS A 61 -0.05 -1.21 -2.25
C CYS A 61 1.12 -1.80 -1.45
N VAL A 62 2.03 -2.53 -2.10
CA VAL A 62 3.21 -3.12 -1.45
C VAL A 62 4.12 -2.04 -0.86
N SER A 63 4.36 -0.97 -1.61
CA SER A 63 5.26 0.12 -1.18
C SER A 63 4.82 0.74 0.14
N PHE A 64 3.53 1.01 0.30
CA PHE A 64 2.99 1.59 1.54
C PHE A 64 2.85 0.56 2.67
N LEU A 65 2.61 -0.71 2.35
CA LEU A 65 2.56 -1.78 3.36
C LEU A 65 3.94 -2.06 3.99
N LEU A 66 5.05 -1.70 3.35
CA LEU A 66 6.39 -1.80 3.95
C LEU A 66 6.57 -0.91 5.19
N LEU A 67 5.77 0.14 5.33
CA LEU A 67 5.88 1.09 6.44
C LEU A 67 5.00 0.69 7.63
N VAL A 68 4.25 -0.41 7.53
CA VAL A 68 3.43 -0.90 8.65
C VAL A 68 4.33 -1.14 9.86
N GLY A 69 3.97 -0.53 10.99
CA GLY A 69 4.77 -0.53 12.21
C GLY A 69 5.63 0.73 12.40
N TYR A 70 5.99 1.42 11.33
CA TYR A 70 6.76 2.68 11.35
C TYR A 70 5.90 3.93 11.09
N GLN A 71 4.58 3.77 10.93
CA GLN A 71 3.65 4.86 10.63
C GLN A 71 3.24 5.67 11.87
N ILE A 72 3.43 5.11 13.07
CA ILE A 72 2.99 5.70 14.34
C ILE A 72 4.10 5.52 15.36
N GLY A 73 4.33 6.53 16.18
CA GLY A 73 5.28 6.47 17.29
C GLY A 73 6.62 7.13 16.98
N PRO A 74 7.58 7.02 17.91
CA PRO A 74 8.87 7.70 17.81
C PRO A 74 9.90 6.93 16.98
N GLU A 75 9.61 5.70 16.58
CA GLU A 75 10.56 4.85 15.85
C GLU A 75 10.61 5.26 14.38
N GLU A 76 11.78 5.71 13.93
CA GLU A 76 11.99 6.10 12.55
C GLU A 76 12.20 4.88 11.65
N PRO A 77 11.64 4.85 10.43
CA PRO A 77 11.87 3.77 9.50
C PRO A 77 13.35 3.69 9.10
N PRO A 78 13.96 2.50 9.08
CA PRO A 78 15.33 2.33 8.62
C PRO A 78 15.46 2.82 7.16
N LEU A 79 16.60 3.46 6.85
CA LEU A 79 16.87 4.05 5.54
C LEU A 79 16.61 3.09 4.38
N GLY A 80 16.93 1.81 4.55
CA GLY A 80 16.70 0.78 3.54
C GLY A 80 15.22 0.62 3.16
N LEU A 81 14.29 0.74 4.13
CA LEU A 81 12.85 0.69 3.84
C LEU A 81 12.39 1.94 3.11
N CYS A 82 12.87 3.13 3.49
CA CYS A 82 12.55 4.37 2.80
C CYS A 82 13.04 4.36 1.35
N VAL A 83 14.27 3.89 1.11
CA VAL A 83 14.83 3.75 -0.24
C VAL A 83 14.05 2.74 -1.06
N ALA A 84 13.72 1.57 -0.47
CA ALA A 84 12.94 0.54 -1.15
C ALA A 84 11.53 1.04 -1.51
N GLN A 85 10.83 1.68 -0.56
CA GLN A 85 9.51 2.28 -0.79
C GLN A 85 9.59 3.31 -1.92
N THR A 86 10.52 4.25 -1.82
CA THR A 86 10.69 5.33 -2.81
C THR A 86 11.00 4.76 -4.19
N ALA A 87 11.93 3.80 -4.28
CA ALA A 87 12.30 3.15 -5.52
C ALA A 87 11.11 2.44 -6.18
N MET A 88 10.29 1.72 -5.42
CA MET A 88 9.11 1.04 -5.96
C MET A 88 8.05 2.03 -6.47
N VAL A 89 7.79 3.11 -5.73
CA VAL A 89 6.81 4.14 -6.16
C VAL A 89 7.25 4.80 -7.46
N TYR A 90 8.53 5.13 -7.60
CA TYR A 90 9.06 5.79 -8.81
C TYR A 90 9.36 4.83 -9.97
N ALA A 91 9.53 3.53 -9.71
CA ALA A 91 9.69 2.51 -10.75
C ALA A 91 8.35 2.02 -11.32
N ALA A 92 7.23 2.30 -10.66
CA ALA A 92 5.93 1.84 -11.09
C ALA A 92 5.60 2.38 -12.50
N PRO A 93 5.14 1.52 -13.43
CA PRO A 93 4.84 1.94 -14.79
C PRO A 93 3.66 2.92 -14.78
N VAL A 94 3.82 4.02 -15.53
CA VAL A 94 2.78 5.03 -15.81
C VAL A 94 1.92 4.67 -17.01
#